data_AF-A0A945J5R9-F1
#
_entry.id   AF-A0A945J5R9-F1
#
_cell.length_a   1.000
_cell.length_b   1.000
_cell.length_c   1.000
_cell.angle_alpha   90.00
_cell.angle_beta   90.00
_cell.angle_gamma   90.00
#
_symmetry.space_group_name_H-M   'P 1'
#
loop_
_entity.id
_entity.type
_entity.pdbx_description
1 polymer ?
#
loop_
_entity_poly.entity_id
_entity_poly.type
_entity_poly.pdbx_seq_one_letter_code
_entity_poly.pdbx_strand_id
1 'polypeptide(L)' 'MPPKHYSFKVKGVLIYENDNPEDDFSIFMTAVDDNHAVMLVREHLRKHAPKGCSIIKGIEKKSA' A
#
# COMPACT_ATOMS: atom_id res chain seq x y z
N MET A 1 8.57 16.98 -19.73
CA MET A 1 9.53 16.26 -18.86
C MET A 1 8.89 14.97 -18.39
N PRO A 2 9.63 13.86 -18.29
CA PRO A 2 9.09 12.64 -17.70
C PRO A 2 8.73 12.87 -16.22
N PRO A 3 7.67 12.22 -15.70
CA PRO A 3 7.26 12.37 -14.31
C PRO A 3 8.40 11.93 -13.37
N LYS A 4 8.70 12.76 -12.37
CA LYS A 4 9.62 12.37 -11.31
C LYS A 4 8.96 11.27 -10.49
N HIS A 5 9.68 10.18 -10.29
CA HIS A 5 9.24 9.08 -9.46
C HIS A 5 10.02 9.09 -8.14
N TYR A 6 9.36 8.70 -7.07
CA TYR A 6 9.94 8.59 -5.73
C TYR A 6 9.64 7.22 -5.16
N SER A 7 10.48 6.79 -4.20
CA SER A 7 10.25 5.56 -3.45
C SER A 7 9.36 5.85 -2.24
N PHE A 8 8.34 5.03 -2.07
CA PHE A 8 7.38 5.10 -0.97
C PHE A 8 7.38 3.78 -0.21
N LYS A 9 7.19 3.87 1.10
CA LYS A 9 6.83 2.75 1.97
C LYS A 9 5.40 2.99 2.43
N VAL A 10 4.48 2.12 2.00
CA VAL A 10 3.08 2.18 2.41
C VAL A 10 2.83 1.07 3.42
N LYS A 11 2.27 1.44 4.56
CA LYS A 11 1.97 0.52 5.67
C LYS A 11 0.46 0.47 5.90
N GLY A 12 -0.01 -0.68 6.35
CA GLY A 12 -1.41 -0.87 6.68
C GLY A 12 -1.67 -2.21 7.33
N VAL A 13 -2.95 -2.55 7.47
CA VAL A 13 -3.40 -3.84 7.97
C VAL A 13 -4.31 -4.54 6.96
N LEU A 14 -4.17 -5.85 6.88
CA LEU A 14 -5.11 -6.77 6.24
C LEU A 14 -6.05 -7.32 7.31
N ILE A 15 -7.34 -7.25 7.06
CA ILE A 15 -8.40 -7.80 7.91
C ILE A 15 -9.04 -8.94 7.12
N TYR A 16 -8.92 -10.16 7.62
CA TYR A 16 -9.42 -11.35 6.95
C TYR A 16 -10.88 -11.64 7.36
N GLU A 17 -11.68 -12.22 6.47
CA GLU A 17 -13.11 -12.48 6.70
C GLU A 17 -13.39 -13.46 7.87
N ASN A 18 -12.49 -14.42 8.13
CA ASN A 18 -12.67 -15.42 9.18
C ASN A 18 -11.82 -15.06 10.40
N ASP A 19 -12.46 -14.95 11.57
CA ASP A 19 -11.87 -14.77 12.91
C ASP A 19 -11.13 -13.44 13.18
N ASN A 20 -11.25 -12.43 12.31
CA ASN A 20 -10.60 -11.12 12.44
C ASN A 20 -9.09 -11.14 12.77
N PRO A 21 -8.25 -12.04 12.22
CA PRO A 21 -6.82 -11.83 12.33
C PRO A 21 -6.48 -10.53 11.59
N GLU A 22 -5.78 -9.63 12.28
CA GLU A 22 -5.18 -8.46 11.65
C GLU A 22 -3.72 -8.79 11.35
N ASP A 23 -3.30 -8.60 10.11
CA ASP A 23 -1.90 -8.75 9.72
C ASP A 23 -1.35 -7.41 9.19
N ASP A 24 -0.24 -6.96 9.76
CA ASP A 24 0.41 -5.73 9.35
C ASP A 24 1.19 -5.96 8.05
N PHE A 25 0.93 -5.12 7.05
CA PHE A 25 1.68 -5.12 5.80
C PHE A 25 2.53 -3.86 5.65
N SER A 26 3.64 -4.01 4.94
CA SER A 26 4.49 -2.90 4.53
C SER A 26 5.00 -3.14 3.12
N ILE A 27 4.54 -2.35 2.16
CA ILE A 27 4.87 -2.47 0.74
C ILE A 27 5.76 -1.30 0.32
N PHE A 28 6.89 -1.60 -0.30
CA PHE A 28 7.75 -0.61 -0.94
C PHE A 28 7.39 -0.49 -2.42
N MET A 29 7.26 0.74 -2.92
CA MET A 29 6.94 0.99 -4.32
C MET A 29 7.46 2.31 -4.84
N THR A 30 7.46 2.43 -6.16
CA THR A 30 7.84 3.66 -6.86
C THR A 30 6.58 4.31 -7.41
N ALA A 31 6.33 5.57 -7.05
CA ALA A 31 5.15 6.31 -7.51
C ALA A 31 5.51 7.78 -7.80
N VAL A 32 4.57 8.55 -8.34
CA VAL A 32 4.83 9.97 -8.68
C VAL A 32 4.52 10.89 -7.50
N ASP A 33 3.58 10.49 -6.66
CA ASP A 33 3.13 11.18 -5.45
C ASP A 33 2.44 10.17 -4.51
N ASP A 34 1.98 10.67 -3.35
CA ASP A 34 1.32 9.85 -2.33
C ASP A 34 0.01 9.21 -2.82
N ASN A 35 -0.77 9.92 -3.63
CA ASN A 35 -2.04 9.42 -4.16
C ASN A 35 -1.80 8.28 -5.16
N HIS A 36 -0.80 8.43 -6.03
CA HIS A 36 -0.39 7.39 -6.95
C HIS A 36 0.09 6.15 -6.19
N ALA A 37 0.87 6.31 -5.12
CA ALA A 37 1.28 5.19 -4.29
C ALA A 37 0.08 4.47 -3.64
N VAL A 38 -0.88 5.21 -3.08
CA VAL A 38 -2.12 4.64 -2.52
C VAL A 38 -2.90 3.86 -3.58
N MET A 39 -3.02 4.41 -4.78
CA MET A 39 -3.71 3.75 -5.89
C MET A 39 -3.04 2.41 -6.26
N LEU A 40 -1.71 2.41 -6.42
CA LEU A 40 -0.93 1.21 -6.74
C LEU A 40 -1.01 0.14 -5.65
N VAL A 41 -0.94 0.53 -4.37
CA VAL A 41 -1.13 -0.42 -3.25
C VAL A 41 -2.51 -1.05 -3.32
N ARG A 42 -3.56 -0.25 -3.50
CA ARG A 42 -4.94 -0.76 -3.55
C ARG A 42 -5.12 -1.74 -4.70
N GLU A 43 -4.56 -1.46 -5.86
CA GLU A 43 -4.61 -2.37 -7.00
C GLU A 43 -3.85 -3.67 -6.72
N HIS A 44 -2.65 -3.57 -6.14
CA HIS A 44 -1.85 -4.74 -5.77
C HIS A 44 -2.58 -5.63 -4.75
N LEU A 45 -3.11 -5.03 -3.67
CA LEU A 45 -3.87 -5.75 -2.67
C LEU A 45 -5.14 -6.37 -3.26
N ARG A 46 -5.85 -5.68 -4.15
CA ARG A 46 -7.04 -6.25 -4.82
C ARG A 46 -6.73 -7.52 -5.62
N LYS A 47 -5.53 -7.63 -6.18
CA LYS A 47 -5.11 -8.78 -7.01
C LYS A 47 -4.48 -9.92 -6.20
N HIS A 48 -3.79 -9.59 -5.12
CA HIS A 48 -2.92 -10.54 -4.41
C HIS A 48 -3.30 -10.79 -2.96
N ALA A 49 -4.10 -9.92 -2.35
CA ALA A 49 -4.52 -10.11 -0.97
C ALA A 49 -5.64 -11.17 -0.88
N PRO A 50 -5.67 -11.92 0.23
CA PRO A 50 -6.78 -12.81 0.56
C PRO A 50 -8.09 -12.02 0.74
N LYS A 51 -9.22 -12.73 0.68
CA LYS A 51 -10.55 -12.12 0.86
C LYS A 51 -10.65 -11.41 2.21
N GLY A 52 -11.16 -10.19 2.18
CA GLY A 52 -11.27 -9.33 3.35
C GLY A 52 -11.10 -7.85 3.00
N CYS A 53 -10.74 -7.06 4.01
CA CYS A 53 -10.52 -5.63 3.90
C CYS A 53 -9.03 -5.29 4.06
N SER A 54 -8.61 -4.17 3.48
CA SER A 54 -7.30 -3.60 3.73
C SER A 54 -7.44 -2.14 4.13
N ILE A 55 -6.69 -1.74 5.15
CA ILE A 55 -6.67 -0.37 5.66
C ILE A 55 -5.25 0.15 5.56
N ILE A 56 -5.08 1.21 4.78
CA ILE A 56 -3.80 1.92 4.70
C ILE A 56 -3.68 2.81 5.95
N LYS A 57 -2.66 2.58 6.77
CA LYS A 57 -2.38 3.31 8.02
C LYS A 57 -1.37 4.43 7.84
N GLY A 58 -0.48 4.34 6.86
CA GLY A 58 0.52 5.38 6.62
C GLY A 58 1.29 5.24 5.33
N ILE A 59 1.84 6.36 4.87
CA ILE A 59 2.70 6.45 3.70
C ILE A 59 3.95 7.27 4.06
N GLU A 60 5.11 6.73 3.77
CA GLU A 60 6.40 7.37 3.99
C GLU A 60 7.12 7.51 2.66
N LYS A 61 7.33 8.74 2.21
CA LYS A 61 8.22 9.03 1.09
C LYS A 61 9.66 8.88 1.55
N LYS A 62 10.42 7.98 0.93
CA LYS A 62 11.87 7.96 1.08
C LYS A 62 12.43 9.13 0.28
N SER A 63 12.75 10.20 0.99
CA SER A 63 13.67 11.22 0.47
C SER A 63 15.05 10.58 0.40
N ALA A 64 15.65 10.61 -0.80
CA ALA A 64 17.04 10.22 -1.01
C ALA A 64 17.98 11.17 -0.26
#